data_AF-A0A2V5MK14-F1
#
_entry.id   AF-A0A2V5MK14-F1
#
_cell.length_a   1.000
_cell.length_b   1.000
_cell.length_c   1.000
_cell.angle_alpha   90.00
_cell.angle_beta   90.00
_cell.angle_gamma   90.00
#
_symmetry.space_group_name_H-M   'P 1'
#
loop_
_entity.id
_entity.type
_entity.pdbx_description
1 polymer ?
#
loop_
_entity_poly.entity_id
_entity_poly.type
_entity_poly.pdbx_seq_one_letter_code
_entity_poly.pdbx_strand_id
1 'polypeptide(L)'
;RTIEEAAQSLPIVFASNFSVGVNVLSWLTRKAAELLGRDFDPEIIETHHKMKKDAPSGTAKTLAEILKTVRETKKDVPIQSIREGDVVGEHTVIFSGPGERLELTHRAASREIFARGALRAAQWIIGKPAGRYSMQDVLGL
;
A
#
# COMPACT_ATOMS: atom_id res chain seq x y z
N ARG A 1 -8.60 -19.01 -6.03
CA ARG A 1 -8.84 -20.44 -5.71
C ARG A 1 -7.52 -21.21 -5.68
N THR A 2 -6.72 -21.17 -6.74
CA THR A 2 -5.42 -21.89 -6.78
C THR A 2 -4.42 -21.47 -5.69
N ILE A 3 -4.35 -20.18 -5.35
CA ILE A 3 -3.41 -19.68 -4.31
C ILE A 3 -3.87 -20.11 -2.92
N GLU A 4 -5.16 -20.02 -2.63
CA GLU A 4 -5.73 -20.41 -1.34
C GLU A 4 -5.59 -21.91 -1.09
N GLU A 5 -5.78 -22.74 -2.12
CA GLU A 5 -5.58 -24.19 -2.05
C GLU A 5 -4.10 -24.54 -1.85
N ALA A 6 -3.18 -23.91 -2.60
CA ALA A 6 -1.75 -24.13 -2.42
C ALA A 6 -1.27 -23.72 -1.01
N ALA A 7 -1.82 -22.64 -0.45
CA ALA A 7 -1.49 -22.16 0.89
C ALA A 7 -1.85 -23.15 2.01
N GLN A 8 -2.67 -24.18 1.75
CA GLN A 8 -2.96 -25.24 2.72
C GLN A 8 -1.77 -26.20 2.92
N SER A 9 -0.85 -26.25 1.96
CA SER A 9 0.29 -27.19 1.96
C SER A 9 1.65 -26.50 1.90
N LEU A 10 1.70 -25.24 1.47
CA LEU A 10 2.92 -24.45 1.34
C LEU A 10 2.77 -23.09 2.00
N PRO A 11 3.83 -22.54 2.62
CA PRO A 11 3.81 -21.14 3.02
C PRO A 11 3.93 -20.25 1.76
N ILE A 12 3.05 -19.25 1.64
CA ILE A 12 3.02 -18.34 0.48
C ILE A 12 2.96 -16.89 0.98
N VAL A 13 3.94 -16.06 0.63
CA VAL A 13 3.81 -14.61 0.74
C VAL A 13 3.15 -14.09 -0.53
N PHE A 14 1.94 -13.55 -0.41
CA PHE A 14 1.17 -12.99 -1.51
C PHE A 14 0.77 -11.54 -1.19
N ALA A 15 1.34 -10.59 -1.94
CA ALA A 15 1.12 -9.17 -1.76
C ALA A 15 0.98 -8.45 -3.10
N SER A 16 0.16 -7.40 -3.14
CA SER A 16 0.03 -6.51 -4.32
C SER A 16 1.25 -5.60 -4.52
N ASN A 17 2.08 -5.44 -3.48
CA ASN A 17 3.30 -4.64 -3.52
C ASN A 17 4.35 -5.19 -2.55
N PHE A 18 5.56 -5.46 -3.04
CA PHE A 18 6.67 -5.96 -2.22
C PHE A 18 7.58 -4.85 -1.67
N SER A 19 7.42 -3.58 -2.06
CA SER A 19 8.20 -2.49 -1.46
C SER A 19 7.96 -2.42 0.04
N VAL A 20 9.05 -2.46 0.82
CA VAL A 20 8.99 -2.26 2.28
C VAL A 20 8.37 -0.90 2.59
N GLY A 21 8.79 0.15 1.89
CA GLY A 21 8.29 1.51 2.11
C GLY A 21 6.80 1.66 1.82
N VAL A 22 6.27 1.02 0.77
CA VAL A 22 4.83 1.06 0.46
C VAL A 22 4.00 0.33 1.52
N ASN A 23 4.52 -0.78 2.05
CA ASN A 23 3.84 -1.50 3.12
C ASN A 23 3.85 -0.72 4.45
N VAL A 24 4.94 -0.02 4.76
CA VAL A 24 4.99 0.91 5.90
C VAL A 24 4.02 2.08 5.69
N LEU A 25 3.95 2.66 4.48
CA LEU A 25 2.97 3.71 4.15
C LEU A 25 1.53 3.20 4.38
N SER A 26 1.24 1.98 3.93
CA SER A 26 -0.09 1.38 4.09
C SER A 26 -0.46 1.20 5.57
N TRP A 27 0.50 0.75 6.38
CA TRP A 27 0.33 0.62 7.82
C TRP A 27 0.14 1.96 8.52
N LEU A 28 0.99 2.95 8.22
CA LEU A 28 0.86 4.32 8.76
C LEU A 28 -0.45 4.96 8.34
N THR A 29 -0.90 4.74 7.10
CA THR A 29 -2.20 5.23 6.62
C THR A 29 -3.35 4.67 7.45
N ARG A 30 -3.34 3.36 7.73
CA ARG A 30 -4.32 2.73 8.63
C ARG A 30 -4.29 3.37 10.01
N LYS A 31 -3.10 3.47 10.62
CA LYS A 31 -2.92 4.01 11.97
C LYS A 31 -3.31 5.48 12.08
N ALA A 32 -2.93 6.30 11.11
CA ALA A 32 -3.35 7.69 11.03
C ALA A 32 -4.86 7.82 10.91
N ALA A 33 -5.51 7.02 10.05
CA ALA A 33 -6.97 7.05 9.90
C ALA A 33 -7.69 6.59 11.18
N GLU A 34 -7.17 5.60 11.90
CA GLU A 34 -7.71 5.15 13.20
C GLU A 34 -7.62 6.25 14.26
N LEU A 35 -6.53 7.03 14.29
CA LEU A 35 -6.28 8.06 15.31
C LEU A 35 -6.95 9.41 15.00
N LEU A 36 -6.91 9.85 13.75
CA LEU A 36 -7.47 11.13 13.31
C LEU A 36 -9.00 11.09 13.17
N GLY A 37 -9.57 9.89 13.02
CA GLY A 37 -11.01 9.68 13.03
C GLY A 37 -11.75 10.46 11.92
N ARG A 38 -12.86 11.12 12.30
CA ARG A 38 -13.73 11.85 11.37
C ARG A 38 -13.37 13.33 11.22
N ASP A 39 -12.46 13.85 12.05
CA ASP A 39 -12.06 15.25 12.04
C ASP A 39 -11.12 15.59 10.87
N PHE A 40 -10.57 14.54 10.23
CA PHE A 40 -9.69 14.68 9.07
C PHE A 40 -10.29 14.00 7.84
N ASP A 41 -10.31 14.73 6.73
CA ASP A 41 -10.71 14.21 5.43
C ASP A 41 -9.49 13.67 4.67
N PRO A 42 -9.49 12.38 4.29
CA PRO A 42 -8.39 11.80 3.56
C PRO A 42 -8.54 11.98 2.04
N GLU A 43 -7.43 12.23 1.37
CA GLU A 43 -7.29 12.22 -0.09
C GLU A 43 -5.95 11.57 -0.50
N ILE A 44 -5.86 11.13 -1.76
CA ILE A 44 -4.67 10.47 -2.29
C ILE A 44 -4.20 11.18 -3.55
N ILE A 45 -2.90 11.45 -3.63
CA ILE A 45 -2.23 11.88 -4.87
C ILE A 45 -1.23 10.80 -5.26
N GLU A 46 -1.25 10.38 -6.52
CA GLU A 46 -0.27 9.46 -7.08
C GLU A 46 0.33 9.98 -8.39
N THR A 47 1.63 9.78 -8.56
CA THR A 47 2.37 10.18 -9.76
C THR A 47 3.12 8.98 -10.33
N HIS A 48 2.99 8.75 -11.63
CA HIS A 48 3.75 7.72 -12.35
C HIS A 48 4.15 8.22 -13.73
N HIS A 49 5.04 7.50 -14.39
CA HIS A 49 5.49 7.76 -15.75
C HIS A 49 4.34 7.80 -16.77
N LYS A 50 4.53 8.55 -17.86
CA LYS A 50 3.52 8.75 -18.92
C LYS A 50 2.99 7.46 -19.54
N MET A 51 3.83 6.42 -19.60
CA MET A 51 3.49 5.13 -20.21
C MET A 51 2.60 4.23 -19.34
N LYS A 52 2.28 4.60 -18.10
CA LYS A 52 1.47 3.78 -17.21
C LYS A 52 -0.01 3.84 -17.64
N LYS A 53 -0.55 2.69 -18.06
CA LYS A 53 -1.90 2.58 -18.64
C LYS A 53 -3.03 2.62 -17.61
N ASP A 54 -2.81 2.06 -16.42
CA ASP A 54 -3.80 2.02 -15.36
C ASP A 54 -3.83 3.32 -14.57
N ALA A 55 -5.02 3.83 -14.27
CA ALA A 55 -5.28 4.92 -13.34
C ALA A 55 -6.60 4.65 -12.60
N PRO A 56 -6.66 4.78 -11.26
CA PRO A 56 -5.52 4.93 -10.35
C PRO A 56 -4.67 3.64 -10.26
N SER A 57 -3.42 3.78 -9.83
CA SER A 57 -2.48 2.68 -9.61
C SER A 57 -3.00 1.67 -8.57
N GLY A 58 -2.51 0.43 -8.65
CA GLY A 58 -2.84 -0.62 -7.67
C GLY A 58 -2.56 -0.20 -6.22
N THR A 59 -1.40 0.43 -5.96
CA THR A 59 -1.07 0.97 -4.63
C THR A 59 -2.08 2.01 -4.15
N ALA A 60 -2.48 2.96 -5.01
CA ALA A 60 -3.47 3.98 -4.65
C ALA A 60 -4.84 3.35 -4.33
N LYS A 61 -5.26 2.32 -5.08
CA LYS A 61 -6.48 1.55 -4.77
C LYS A 61 -6.39 0.84 -3.42
N THR A 62 -5.24 0.24 -3.10
CA THR A 62 -5.02 -0.39 -1.79
C THR A 62 -5.10 0.62 -0.65
N LEU A 63 -4.47 1.80 -0.79
CA LEU A 63 -4.55 2.87 0.21
C LEU A 63 -5.98 3.37 0.40
N ALA A 64 -6.73 3.56 -0.69
CA ALA A 64 -8.14 3.95 -0.64
C ALA A 64 -8.99 2.91 0.08
N GLU A 65 -8.77 1.61 -0.16
CA GLU A 65 -9.52 0.57 0.55
C GLU A 65 -9.19 0.50 2.05
N ILE A 66 -7.94 0.72 2.43
CA ILE A 66 -7.57 0.83 3.85
C ILE A 66 -8.39 1.95 4.52
N LEU A 67 -8.44 3.13 3.90
CA LEU A 67 -9.19 4.27 4.41
C LEU A 67 -10.70 4.00 4.49
N LYS A 68 -11.28 3.38 3.45
CA LYS A 68 -12.70 3.00 3.42
C LYS A 68 -13.03 2.00 4.53
N THR A 69 -12.19 1.00 4.70
CA THR A 69 -12.33 -0.04 5.72
C THR A 69 -12.28 0.57 7.13
N VAL A 70 -11.26 1.38 7.43
CA VAL A 70 -11.08 1.98 8.76
C VAL A 70 -12.22 2.96 9.09
N ARG A 71 -12.73 3.71 8.11
CA ARG A 71 -13.83 4.66 8.30
C ARG A 71 -15.22 4.03 8.18
N GLU A 72 -15.29 2.72 7.95
CA GLU A 72 -16.54 1.97 7.74
C GLU A 72 -17.48 2.63 6.71
N THR A 73 -16.92 3.13 5.62
CA THR A 73 -17.65 3.92 4.63
C THR A 73 -17.62 3.31 3.24
N LYS A 74 -18.75 3.45 2.53
CA LYS A 74 -18.84 3.10 1.11
C LYS A 74 -18.43 4.27 0.20
N LYS A 75 -18.29 5.49 0.74
CA LYS A 75 -17.90 6.67 -0.02
C LYS A 75 -16.49 6.46 -0.57
N ASP A 76 -16.30 6.77 -1.84
CA ASP A 76 -14.96 6.70 -2.43
C ASP A 76 -14.06 7.80 -1.89
N VAL A 77 -12.80 7.44 -1.68
CA VAL A 77 -11.73 8.38 -1.30
C VAL A 77 -11.28 9.10 -2.57
N PRO A 78 -11.16 10.44 -2.56
CA PRO A 78 -10.62 11.18 -3.71
C PRO A 78 -9.20 10.69 -4.06
N ILE A 79 -8.97 10.40 -5.34
CA ILE A 79 -7.65 10.02 -5.87
C ILE A 79 -7.32 10.87 -7.09
N GLN A 80 -6.24 11.64 -7.00
CA GLN A 80 -5.65 12.34 -8.14
C GLN A 80 -4.51 11.52 -8.72
N SER A 81 -4.57 11.23 -10.03
CA SER A 81 -3.53 10.48 -10.74
C SER A 81 -2.80 11.37 -11.74
N ILE A 82 -1.49 11.52 -11.54
CA ILE A 82 -0.60 12.33 -12.36
C ILE A 82 0.25 11.40 -13.22
N ARG A 83 0.39 11.73 -14.51
CA ARG A 83 1.22 10.98 -15.47
C ARG A 83 2.34 11.87 -15.99
N GLU A 84 3.50 11.76 -15.38
CA GLU A 84 4.63 12.69 -15.55
C GLU A 84 5.93 11.95 -15.82
N GLY A 85 6.66 12.43 -16.84
CA GLY A 85 8.02 11.99 -17.16
C GLY A 85 8.21 10.47 -17.09
N ASP A 86 9.26 10.10 -16.35
CA ASP A 86 9.74 8.76 -16.05
C ASP A 86 9.55 8.37 -14.58
N VAL A 87 8.69 9.09 -13.83
CA VAL A 87 8.44 8.84 -12.41
C VAL A 87 8.05 7.37 -12.16
N VAL A 88 8.85 6.65 -11.37
CA VAL A 88 8.62 5.22 -11.14
C VAL A 88 7.33 5.00 -10.35
N GLY A 89 7.07 5.85 -9.36
CA GLY A 89 5.86 5.86 -8.56
C GLY A 89 6.01 6.72 -7.31
N GLU A 90 5.12 7.69 -7.15
CA GLU A 90 4.96 8.46 -5.92
C GLU A 90 3.52 8.35 -5.42
N HIS A 91 3.36 8.27 -4.11
CA HIS A 91 2.06 8.15 -3.46
C HIS A 91 2.07 9.00 -2.20
N THR A 92 1.15 9.95 -2.11
CA THR A 92 0.90 10.76 -0.91
C THR A 92 -0.52 10.49 -0.45
N VAL A 93 -0.67 10.08 0.82
CA VAL A 93 -1.95 10.13 1.53
C VAL A 93 -1.98 11.38 2.37
N ILE A 94 -2.99 12.21 2.17
CA ILE A 94 -3.16 13.49 2.83
C ILE A 94 -4.37 13.38 3.75
N PHE A 95 -4.23 13.82 4.99
CA PHE A 95 -5.32 13.96 5.95
C PHE A 95 -5.44 15.44 6.29
N SER A 96 -6.57 16.07 5.93
CA SER A 96 -6.81 17.50 6.15
C SER A 96 -7.83 17.72 7.25
N GLY A 97 -7.45 18.45 8.30
CA GLY A 97 -8.30 18.81 9.44
C GLY A 97 -8.34 20.32 9.68
N PRO A 98 -9.04 20.80 10.72
CA PRO A 98 -9.12 22.22 11.04
C PRO A 98 -7.74 22.80 11.41
N GLY A 99 -7.16 23.62 10.53
CA GLY A 99 -5.92 24.34 10.79
C GLY A 99 -4.63 23.52 10.62
N GLU A 100 -4.73 22.26 10.24
CA GLU A 100 -3.56 21.41 10.02
C GLU A 100 -3.79 20.34 8.94
N ARG A 101 -2.67 19.78 8.45
CA ARG A 101 -2.66 18.72 7.46
C ARG A 101 -1.49 17.78 7.72
N LEU A 102 -1.76 16.48 7.71
CA LEU A 102 -0.75 15.43 7.79
C LEU A 102 -0.60 14.77 6.43
N GLU A 103 0.64 14.66 5.94
CA GLU A 103 0.94 14.01 4.66
C GLU A 103 1.90 12.83 4.88
N LEU A 104 1.51 11.66 4.36
CA LEU A 104 2.35 10.47 4.34
C LEU A 104 2.75 10.17 2.90
N THR A 105 4.04 10.33 2.58
CA THR A 105 4.53 10.17 1.21
C THR A 105 5.54 9.04 1.07
N HIS A 106 5.36 8.24 0.03
CA HIS A 106 6.35 7.29 -0.47
C HIS A 106 6.79 7.67 -1.88
N ARG A 107 8.11 7.67 -2.15
CA ARG A 107 8.69 7.90 -3.48
C ARG A 107 9.60 6.75 -3.88
N ALA A 108 9.34 6.12 -5.02
CA ALA A 108 10.19 5.09 -5.59
C ALA A 108 11.21 5.73 -6.55
N ALA A 109 12.51 5.56 -6.27
CA ALA A 109 13.56 5.97 -7.19
C ALA A 109 13.84 4.90 -8.28
N SER A 110 13.55 3.63 -8.00
CA SER A 110 13.75 2.52 -8.94
C SER A 110 12.81 1.36 -8.64
N ARG A 111 12.64 0.45 -9.60
CA ARG A 111 11.88 -0.80 -9.40
C ARG A 111 12.62 -1.83 -8.54
N GLU A 112 13.89 -1.58 -8.21
CA GLU A 112 14.71 -2.48 -7.40
C GLU A 112 14.13 -2.69 -5.99
N ILE A 113 13.41 -1.69 -5.46
CA ILE A 113 12.77 -1.77 -4.14
C ILE A 113 11.77 -2.93 -4.04
N PHE A 114 11.12 -3.30 -5.14
CA PHE A 114 10.17 -4.41 -5.17
C PHE A 114 10.92 -5.75 -5.15
N ALA A 115 12.03 -5.86 -5.89
CA ALA A 115 12.88 -7.04 -5.91
C ALA A 115 13.53 -7.29 -4.55
N ARG A 116 14.09 -6.24 -3.91
CA ARG A 116 14.65 -6.33 -2.56
C ARG A 116 13.61 -6.78 -1.52
N GLY A 117 12.38 -6.27 -1.64
CA GLY A 117 11.27 -6.71 -0.80
C GLY A 117 10.86 -8.16 -1.01
N ALA A 118 10.83 -8.62 -2.26
CA ALA A 118 10.58 -10.03 -2.58
C ALA A 118 11.67 -10.95 -2.04
N LEU A 119 12.95 -10.55 -2.11
CA LEU A 119 14.06 -11.29 -1.50
C LEU A 119 13.92 -11.35 0.03
N ARG A 120 13.53 -10.25 0.67
CA ARG A 120 13.26 -10.22 2.12
C ARG A 120 12.12 -11.18 2.48
N ALA A 121 11.03 -11.18 1.72
CA ALA A 121 9.92 -12.11 1.92
C ALA A 121 10.35 -13.57 1.74
N ALA A 122 11.16 -13.86 0.72
CA ALA A 122 11.71 -15.20 0.46
C ALA A 122 12.63 -15.68 1.59
N GLN A 123 13.39 -14.78 2.23
CA GLN A 123 14.18 -15.12 3.41
C GLN A 123 13.30 -15.34 4.65
N TRP A 124 12.31 -14.48 4.86
CA TRP A 124 11.40 -14.55 6.01
C TRP A 124 10.52 -15.80 6.04
N ILE A 125 10.14 -16.30 4.85
CA ILE A 125 9.20 -17.42 4.73
C ILE A 125 9.83 -18.79 5.07
N ILE A 126 11.16 -18.87 5.14
CA ILE A 126 11.88 -20.11 5.44
C ILE A 126 11.46 -20.62 6.82
N GLY A 127 10.95 -21.85 6.88
CA GLY A 127 10.51 -22.49 8.13
C GLY A 127 9.14 -22.02 8.65
N LYS A 128 8.42 -21.15 7.92
CA LYS A 128 7.03 -20.79 8.28
C LYS A 128 6.06 -21.96 8.00
N PRO A 129 5.02 -22.15 8.83
CA PRO A 129 4.01 -23.15 8.56
C PRO A 129 3.22 -22.81 7.29
N ALA A 130 2.59 -23.82 6.69
CA ALA A 130 1.70 -23.61 5.55
C ALA A 130 0.66 -22.54 5.88
N GLY A 131 0.46 -21.62 4.94
CA GLY A 131 -0.42 -20.49 5.14
C GLY A 131 -0.16 -19.39 4.14
N ARG A 132 -1.11 -18.48 4.03
CA ARG A 132 -0.99 -17.27 3.22
C ARG A 132 -0.59 -16.11 4.11
N TYR A 133 0.53 -15.48 3.77
CA TYR A 133 1.09 -14.33 4.44
C TYR A 133 1.10 -13.13 3.50
N SER A 134 1.10 -11.94 4.07
CA SER A 134 1.25 -10.65 3.41
C SER A 134 2.64 -10.08 3.69
N MET A 135 2.95 -8.94 3.06
CA MET A 135 4.14 -8.18 3.43
C MET A 135 4.02 -7.51 4.80
N GLN A 136 2.81 -7.34 5.35
CA GLN A 136 2.65 -6.86 6.73
C GLN A 136 3.18 -7.92 7.72
N ASP A 137 2.88 -9.19 7.49
CA ASP A 137 3.40 -10.32 8.29
C ASP A 137 4.94 -10.41 8.21
N VAL A 138 5.50 -10.21 7.01
CA VAL A 138 6.96 -10.19 6.78
C VAL A 138 7.63 -9.07 7.58
N LEU A 139 6.94 -7.94 7.77
CA LEU A 139 7.47 -6.76 8.45
C LEU A 139 7.10 -6.71 9.94
N GLY A 140 6.19 -7.57 10.41
CA GLY A 140 5.70 -7.56 11.80
C GLY A 140 4.85 -6.33 12.11
N LEU A 141 4.03 -5.90 11.15
CA LEU A 141 3.20 -4.69 11.20
C LEU A 141 1.72 -5.00 11.49
#